data_AF-A0A7S0YB94-F1
#
_entry.id   AF-A0A7S0YB94-F1
#
_cell.length_a   1.000
_cell.length_b   1.000
_cell.length_c   1.000
_cell.angle_alpha   90.00
_cell.angle_beta   90.00
_cell.angle_gamma   90.00
#
_symmetry.space_group_name_H-M   'P 1'
#
loop_
_entity.id
_entity.type
_entity.pdbx_description
1 polymer ?
#
loop_
_entity_poly.entity_id
_entity_poly.type
_entity_poly.pdbx_seq_one_letter_code
_entity_poly.pdbx_strand_id
1 'polypeptide(L)'
;KQSDDTGRRARVCQEIKLQSQKVATDISNERHFMKVNPSNPNFIEFDPRFLVFEFTYSILLRKSQVILVNKFLHALRNNNQSMCHQMIMGAGKTTVVTPLLALMLADGQQLVTQVVPHALLEFSRSVMREKFAAVVRKPIFTFTFNRGTPITKDLYLKLCKARDSRAVICATPTSIKSFMLKFV
;
A
#
# COMPACT_ATOMS: atom_id res chain seq x y z
N LYS A 1 47.29 19.51 10.43
CA LYS A 1 45.99 20.18 10.12
C LYS A 1 45.58 20.08 8.64
N GLN A 2 46.49 19.96 7.65
CA GLN A 2 46.13 19.83 6.22
C GLN A 2 45.70 18.43 5.77
N SER A 3 46.16 17.35 6.42
CA SER A 3 45.82 15.96 6.07
C SER A 3 44.35 15.58 6.34
N ASP A 4 43.73 16.20 7.34
CA ASP A 4 42.34 15.95 7.75
C ASP A 4 41.32 16.56 6.77
N ASP A 5 41.70 17.64 6.09
CA ASP A 5 40.85 18.33 5.11
C ASP A 5 40.72 17.53 3.79
N THR A 6 41.79 16.87 3.36
CA THR A 6 41.79 16.03 2.14
C THR A 6 40.89 14.81 2.30
N GLY A 7 40.93 14.15 3.47
CA GLY A 7 40.04 13.02 3.78
C GLY A 7 38.58 13.42 3.86
N ARG A 8 38.28 14.60 4.43
CA ARG A 8 36.93 15.16 4.49
C ARG A 8 36.39 15.49 3.10
N ARG A 9 37.20 16.10 2.22
CA ARG A 9 36.81 16.41 0.82
C ARG A 9 36.50 15.14 0.02
N ALA A 10 37.31 14.09 0.18
CA ALA A 10 37.06 12.81 -0.50
C ALA A 10 35.71 12.19 -0.11
N ARG A 11 35.35 12.22 1.18
CA ARG A 11 34.05 11.74 1.67
C ARG A 11 32.88 12.55 1.11
N VAL A 12 32.98 13.88 1.11
CA VAL A 12 31.95 14.76 0.55
C VAL A 12 31.76 14.53 -0.95
N CYS A 13 32.84 14.39 -1.71
CA CYS A 13 32.75 14.06 -3.14
C CYS A 13 32.07 12.71 -3.38
N GLN A 14 32.35 11.70 -2.55
CA GLN A 14 31.69 10.40 -2.64
C GLN A 14 30.19 10.51 -2.33
N GLU A 15 29.82 11.28 -1.31
CA GLU A 15 28.43 11.50 -0.94
C GLU A 15 27.66 12.27 -2.03
N ILE A 16 28.24 13.34 -2.57
CA ILE A 16 27.68 14.08 -3.72
C ILE A 16 27.49 13.15 -4.91
N LYS A 17 28.47 12.29 -5.22
CA LYS A 17 28.37 11.31 -6.31
C LYS A 17 27.22 10.32 -6.09
N LEU A 18 27.03 9.85 -4.87
CA LEU A 18 25.93 8.93 -4.55
C LEU A 18 24.56 9.62 -4.69
N GLN A 19 24.43 10.85 -4.17
CA GLN A 19 23.18 11.61 -4.27
C GLN A 19 22.87 12.02 -5.71
N SER A 20 23.87 12.42 -6.49
CA SER A 20 23.68 12.78 -7.90
C SER A 20 23.27 11.58 -8.75
N GLN A 21 23.85 10.40 -8.50
CA GLN A 21 23.42 9.16 -9.14
C GLN A 21 21.97 8.82 -8.81
N LYS A 22 21.56 9.00 -7.55
CA LYS A 22 20.18 8.77 -7.14
C LYS A 22 19.22 9.71 -7.87
N VAL A 23 19.52 11.01 -7.90
CA VAL A 23 18.70 12.01 -8.61
C VAL A 23 18.67 11.73 -10.12
N ALA A 24 19.80 11.41 -10.74
CA ALA A 24 19.86 11.06 -12.15
C ALA A 24 19.01 9.83 -12.47
N THR A 25 18.99 8.85 -11.58
CA THR A 25 18.13 7.67 -11.69
C THR A 25 16.66 8.05 -11.54
N ASP A 26 16.32 8.89 -10.57
CA ASP A 26 14.94 9.32 -10.32
C ASP A 26 14.37 10.16 -11.49
N ILE A 27 15.19 10.99 -12.15
CA ILE A 27 14.80 11.78 -13.32
C ILE A 27 14.72 10.92 -14.58
N SER A 28 15.63 9.96 -14.75
CA SER A 28 15.66 9.08 -15.93
C SER A 28 14.61 7.96 -15.88
N ASN A 29 14.04 7.70 -14.70
CA ASN A 29 13.05 6.64 -14.53
C ASN A 29 11.70 7.02 -15.15
N GLU A 30 11.15 6.09 -15.90
CA GLU A 30 9.83 6.23 -16.49
C GLU A 30 8.71 5.94 -15.48
N ARG A 31 7.61 6.68 -15.57
CA ARG A 31 6.40 6.41 -14.79
C ARG A 31 5.59 5.30 -15.45
N HIS A 32 5.84 4.06 -15.02
CA HIS A 32 5.26 2.84 -15.62
C HIS A 32 3.72 2.70 -15.52
N PHE A 33 3.04 3.57 -14.78
CA PHE A 33 1.57 3.61 -14.71
C PHE A 33 0.94 4.56 -15.73
N MET A 34 1.74 5.38 -16.43
CA MET A 34 1.29 6.28 -17.49
C MET A 34 1.34 5.56 -18.83
N LYS A 35 0.22 5.51 -19.54
CA LYS A 35 0.12 4.92 -20.88
C LYS A 35 -0.31 5.98 -21.87
N VAL A 36 0.38 6.06 -23.00
CA VAL A 36 -0.05 6.93 -24.11
C VAL A 36 -1.24 6.27 -24.79
N ASN A 37 -2.30 7.04 -25.04
CA ASN A 37 -3.49 6.53 -25.70
C ASN A 37 -3.16 6.19 -27.17
N PRO A 38 -3.43 4.95 -27.65
CA PRO A 38 -3.14 4.55 -29.03
C PRO A 38 -3.86 5.39 -30.08
N SER A 39 -5.03 5.94 -29.75
CA SER A 39 -5.86 6.72 -30.68
C SER A 39 -5.49 8.20 -30.73
N ASN A 40 -4.84 8.73 -29.69
CA ASN A 40 -4.38 10.11 -29.68
C ASN A 40 -3.09 10.24 -28.85
N PRO A 41 -1.92 10.41 -29.50
CA PRO A 41 -0.63 10.42 -28.82
C PRO A 41 -0.43 11.61 -27.87
N ASN A 42 -1.30 12.63 -27.94
CA ASN A 42 -1.28 13.77 -27.01
C ASN A 42 -1.98 13.49 -25.68
N PHE A 43 -2.69 12.37 -25.53
CA PHE A 43 -3.39 12.02 -24.30
C PHE A 43 -2.71 10.87 -23.57
N ILE A 44 -2.43 11.10 -22.29
CA ILE A 44 -1.87 10.11 -21.38
C ILE A 44 -2.98 9.61 -20.47
N GLU A 45 -3.24 8.31 -20.49
CA GLU A 45 -4.19 7.63 -19.63
C GLU A 45 -3.46 7.01 -18.43
N PHE A 46 -3.96 7.31 -17.22
CA PHE A 46 -3.49 6.69 -15.99
C PHE A 46 -4.51 6.82 -14.85
N ASP A 47 -4.39 5.97 -13.84
CA ASP A 47 -5.15 6.10 -12.59
C ASP A 47 -4.44 7.12 -11.67
N PRO A 48 -5.08 8.26 -11.33
CA PRO A 48 -4.47 9.32 -10.54
C PRO A 48 -4.07 8.85 -9.13
N ARG A 49 -4.64 7.76 -8.63
CA ARG A 49 -4.28 7.20 -7.31
C ARG A 49 -2.83 6.74 -7.24
N PHE A 50 -2.23 6.28 -8.35
CA PHE A 50 -0.80 5.96 -8.38
C PHE A 50 0.05 7.22 -8.18
N LEU A 51 -0.29 8.30 -8.88
CA LEU A 51 0.42 9.57 -8.78
C LEU A 51 0.30 10.20 -7.38
N VAL A 52 -0.92 10.20 -6.82
CA VAL A 52 -1.15 10.66 -5.45
C VAL A 52 -0.36 9.84 -4.45
N PHE A 53 -0.26 8.52 -4.64
CA PHE A 53 0.54 7.64 -3.78
C PHE A 53 2.03 7.98 -3.85
N GLU A 54 2.59 8.13 -5.06
CA GLU A 54 3.99 8.55 -5.24
C GLU A 54 4.28 9.88 -4.57
N PHE A 55 3.41 10.87 -4.77
CA PHE A 55 3.55 12.20 -4.18
C PHE A 55 3.48 12.16 -2.65
N THR A 56 2.48 11.46 -2.10
CA THR A 56 2.25 11.43 -0.64
C THR A 56 3.42 10.83 0.11
N TYR A 57 4.15 9.87 -0.48
CA TYR A 57 5.25 9.19 0.20
C TYR A 57 6.63 9.55 -0.35
N SER A 58 6.70 10.48 -1.31
CA SER A 58 7.95 10.87 -1.95
C SER A 58 8.76 9.67 -2.45
N ILE A 59 8.09 8.72 -3.10
CA ILE A 59 8.71 7.53 -3.70
C ILE A 59 8.36 7.42 -5.19
N LEU A 60 9.22 6.76 -5.95
CA LEU A 60 8.91 6.28 -7.30
C LEU A 60 8.49 4.80 -7.25
N LEU A 61 7.34 4.49 -7.85
CA LEU A 61 6.82 3.13 -7.92
C LEU A 61 7.59 2.31 -8.94
N ARG A 62 8.03 1.12 -8.52
CA ARG A 62 8.73 0.20 -9.42
C ARG A 62 7.75 -0.42 -10.41
N LYS A 63 8.21 -0.69 -11.63
CA LYS A 63 7.43 -1.36 -12.68
C LYS A 63 6.70 -2.61 -12.18
N SER A 64 7.41 -3.45 -11.42
CA SER A 64 6.85 -4.69 -10.87
C SER A 64 5.71 -4.46 -9.87
N GLN A 65 5.77 -3.39 -9.07
CA GLN A 65 4.70 -3.03 -8.13
C GLN A 65 3.46 -2.58 -8.89
N VAL A 66 3.62 -1.72 -9.91
CA VAL A 66 2.52 -1.24 -10.75
C VAL A 66 1.85 -2.39 -11.51
N ILE A 67 2.63 -3.28 -12.14
CA ILE A 67 2.11 -4.45 -12.84
C ILE A 67 1.31 -5.33 -11.87
N LEU A 68 1.85 -5.58 -10.68
CA LEU A 68 1.20 -6.44 -9.69
C LEU A 68 -0.14 -5.86 -9.22
N VAL A 69 -0.17 -4.57 -8.88
CA VAL A 69 -1.41 -3.90 -8.45
C VAL A 69 -2.46 -3.95 -9.54
N ASN A 70 -2.10 -3.60 -10.78
CA ASN A 70 -3.03 -3.66 -11.91
C ASN A 70 -3.53 -5.09 -12.16
N LYS A 71 -2.66 -6.10 -12.02
CA LYS A 71 -3.05 -7.51 -12.13
C LYS A 71 -4.10 -7.88 -11.09
N PHE A 72 -3.91 -7.49 -9.82
CA PHE A 72 -4.89 -7.72 -8.76
C PHE A 72 -6.23 -6.99 -9.01
N LEU A 73 -6.18 -5.72 -9.41
CA LEU A 73 -7.39 -4.97 -9.73
C LEU A 73 -8.16 -5.59 -10.89
N HIS A 74 -7.47 -6.02 -11.95
CA HIS A 74 -8.09 -6.66 -13.09
C HIS A 74 -8.75 -8.01 -12.71
N ALA A 75 -8.05 -8.84 -11.93
CA ALA A 75 -8.58 -10.13 -11.48
C ALA A 75 -9.84 -9.98 -10.62
N LEU A 76 -9.87 -8.97 -9.74
CA LEU A 76 -11.02 -8.69 -8.90
C LEU A 76 -12.20 -8.13 -9.71
N ARG A 77 -11.96 -7.14 -10.57
CA ARG A 77 -13.03 -6.47 -11.33
C ARG A 77 -13.68 -7.35 -12.38
N ASN A 78 -12.89 -8.17 -13.08
CA ASN A 78 -13.41 -8.92 -14.23
C ASN A 78 -13.94 -10.30 -13.85
N ASN A 79 -13.26 -11.01 -12.95
CA ASN A 79 -13.58 -12.42 -12.67
C ASN A 79 -13.83 -12.71 -11.19
N ASN A 80 -13.74 -11.71 -10.31
CA ASN A 80 -13.78 -11.86 -8.85
C ASN A 80 -12.88 -13.01 -8.36
N GLN A 81 -11.72 -13.18 -9.00
CA GLN A 81 -10.82 -14.31 -8.80
C GLN A 81 -9.87 -14.07 -7.64
N SER A 82 -9.74 -15.07 -6.77
CA SER A 82 -8.69 -15.12 -5.75
C SER A 82 -7.32 -15.28 -6.40
N MET A 83 -6.34 -14.50 -5.96
CA MET A 83 -4.97 -14.59 -6.48
C MET A 83 -3.94 -14.60 -5.35
N CYS A 84 -2.88 -15.37 -5.58
CA CYS A 84 -1.67 -15.37 -4.76
C CYS A 84 -0.49 -14.91 -5.61
N HIS A 85 0.39 -14.08 -5.04
CA HIS A 85 1.58 -13.63 -5.73
C HIS A 85 2.78 -13.56 -4.77
N GLN A 86 3.87 -14.23 -5.15
CA GLN A 86 5.10 -14.24 -4.37
C GLN A 86 6.01 -13.09 -4.81
N MET A 87 6.36 -12.23 -3.86
CA MET A 87 7.36 -11.17 -4.07
C MET A 87 8.60 -11.44 -3.23
N ILE A 88 9.75 -11.05 -3.75
CA ILE A 88 11.03 -11.07 -3.02
C ILE A 88 10.93 -10.22 -1.74
N MET A 89 11.72 -10.58 -0.71
CA MET A 89 11.85 -9.78 0.51
C MET A 89 12.37 -8.37 0.17
N GLY A 90 11.89 -7.34 0.87
CA GLY A 90 12.24 -5.95 0.56
C GLY A 90 11.57 -5.34 -0.68
N ALA A 91 10.75 -6.07 -1.43
CA ALA A 91 10.05 -5.55 -2.62
C ALA A 91 8.92 -4.53 -2.33
N GLY A 92 8.69 -4.18 -1.06
CA GLY A 92 7.65 -3.23 -0.65
C GLY A 92 6.25 -3.83 -0.53
N LYS A 93 6.13 -5.12 -0.17
CA LYS A 93 4.83 -5.81 0.04
C LYS A 93 3.93 -5.01 0.99
N THR A 94 4.35 -4.88 2.25
CA THR A 94 3.58 -4.26 3.33
C THR A 94 3.59 -2.73 3.24
N THR A 95 4.63 -2.13 2.67
CA THR A 95 4.86 -0.68 2.69
C THR A 95 4.38 0.06 1.44
N VAL A 96 4.22 -0.63 0.31
CA VAL A 96 3.84 -0.02 -0.97
C VAL A 96 2.63 -0.72 -1.57
N VAL A 97 2.73 -2.02 -1.86
CA VAL A 97 1.69 -2.76 -2.60
C VAL A 97 0.40 -2.88 -1.79
N THR A 98 0.47 -3.29 -0.51
CA THR A 98 -0.72 -3.44 0.34
C THR A 98 -1.44 -2.11 0.58
N PRO A 99 -0.76 -1.00 0.96
CA PRO A 99 -1.42 0.30 1.09
C PRO A 99 -2.01 0.79 -0.24
N LEU A 100 -1.33 0.59 -1.37
CA LEU A 100 -1.81 1.00 -2.69
C LEU A 100 -3.06 0.21 -3.12
N LEU A 101 -3.10 -1.11 -2.88
CA LEU A 101 -4.30 -1.92 -3.09
C LEU A 101 -5.44 -1.47 -2.17
N ALA A 102 -5.16 -1.21 -0.89
CA ALA A 102 -6.18 -0.75 0.04
C ALA A 102 -6.74 0.63 -0.35
N LEU A 103 -5.89 1.53 -0.88
CA LEU A 103 -6.32 2.81 -1.45
C LEU A 103 -7.31 2.62 -2.60
N MET A 104 -7.05 1.64 -3.47
CA MET A 104 -7.82 1.40 -4.69
C MET A 104 -9.09 0.59 -4.47
N LEU A 105 -9.07 -0.35 -3.52
CA LEU A 105 -10.16 -1.28 -3.23
C LEU A 105 -11.16 -0.76 -2.20
N ALA A 106 -10.74 0.11 -1.28
CA ALA A 106 -11.66 0.69 -0.30
C ALA A 106 -12.48 1.81 -0.95
N ASP A 107 -13.48 1.43 -1.75
CA ASP A 107 -14.37 2.31 -2.51
C ASP A 107 -15.62 2.73 -1.70
N GLY A 108 -15.92 2.01 -0.63
CA GLY A 108 -17.09 2.23 0.24
C GLY A 108 -18.27 1.30 -0.06
N GLN A 109 -18.15 0.45 -1.08
CA GLN A 109 -19.12 -0.60 -1.38
C GLN A 109 -18.68 -1.92 -0.73
N GLN A 110 -17.38 -2.18 -0.71
CA GLN A 110 -16.81 -3.40 -0.14
C GLN A 110 -15.92 -3.09 1.07
N LEU A 111 -15.86 -4.05 2.00
CA LEU A 111 -15.03 -3.96 3.20
C LEU A 111 -13.66 -4.58 2.93
N VAL A 112 -12.61 -3.76 2.91
CA VAL A 112 -11.25 -4.24 2.68
C VAL A 112 -10.60 -4.66 3.99
N THR A 113 -10.21 -5.93 4.06
CA THR A 113 -9.55 -6.51 5.24
C THR A 113 -8.14 -6.98 4.90
N GLN A 114 -7.15 -6.44 5.61
CA GLN A 114 -5.77 -6.88 5.61
C GLN A 114 -5.57 -7.88 6.76
N VAL A 115 -5.34 -9.14 6.41
CA VAL A 115 -5.07 -10.20 7.39
C VAL A 115 -3.56 -10.42 7.50
N VAL A 116 -3.02 -10.28 8.71
CA VAL A 116 -1.59 -10.44 8.98
C VAL A 116 -1.34 -11.25 10.26
N PRO A 117 -0.22 -11.98 10.36
CA PRO A 117 0.17 -12.67 11.60
C PRO A 117 0.17 -11.71 12.80
N HIS A 118 -0.15 -12.23 13.99
CA HIS A 118 -0.27 -11.40 15.20
C HIS A 118 0.97 -10.55 15.47
N ALA A 119 2.17 -11.11 15.31
CA ALA A 119 3.43 -10.40 15.49
C ALA A 119 3.63 -9.21 14.52
N LEU A 120 2.97 -9.24 13.36
CA LEU A 120 3.08 -8.19 12.33
C LEU A 120 1.89 -7.23 12.34
N LEU A 121 0.90 -7.43 13.21
CA LEU A 121 -0.32 -6.64 13.24
C LEU A 121 -0.02 -5.17 13.55
N GLU A 122 0.74 -4.93 14.61
CA GLU A 122 1.06 -3.57 15.05
C GLU A 122 1.90 -2.83 14.01
N PHE A 123 2.93 -3.50 13.46
CA PHE A 123 3.74 -2.96 12.38
C PHE A 123 2.89 -2.61 11.15
N SER A 124 2.06 -3.55 10.67
CA SER A 124 1.24 -3.34 9.48
C SER A 124 0.22 -2.22 9.69
N ARG A 125 -0.39 -2.15 10.87
CA ARG A 125 -1.31 -1.08 11.26
C ARG A 125 -0.61 0.28 11.28
N SER A 126 0.59 0.37 11.85
CA SER A 126 1.38 1.61 11.90
C SER A 126 1.71 2.09 10.50
N VAL A 127 2.19 1.19 9.63
CA VAL A 127 2.47 1.50 8.23
C VAL A 127 1.21 2.04 7.54
N MET A 128 0.07 1.36 7.68
CA MET A 128 -1.18 1.82 7.06
C MET A 128 -1.61 3.19 7.57
N ARG A 129 -1.51 3.44 8.88
CA ARG A 129 -1.84 4.75 9.46
C ARG A 129 -0.91 5.85 8.98
N GLU A 130 0.39 5.62 8.98
CA GLU A 130 1.38 6.55 8.44
C GLU A 130 1.03 6.89 6.99
N LYS A 131 0.69 5.87 6.20
CA LYS A 131 0.32 6.06 4.79
C LYS A 131 -0.94 6.92 4.66
N PHE A 132 -2.03 6.56 5.32
CA PHE A 132 -3.32 7.26 5.18
C PHE A 132 -3.50 8.51 6.08
N ALA A 133 -2.46 8.98 6.77
CA ALA A 133 -2.55 10.16 7.64
C ALA A 133 -2.56 11.50 6.88
N ALA A 134 -1.88 11.56 5.73
CA ALA A 134 -1.60 12.80 5.02
C ALA A 134 -2.69 13.19 4.00
N VAL A 135 -2.52 12.78 2.74
CA VAL A 135 -3.33 13.28 1.62
C VAL A 135 -4.67 12.55 1.49
N VAL A 136 -4.66 11.22 1.63
CA VAL A 136 -5.88 10.41 1.53
C VAL A 136 -6.25 9.85 2.89
N ARG A 137 -7.26 10.45 3.54
CA ARG A 137 -7.75 10.00 4.83
C ARG A 137 -8.60 8.75 4.68
N LYS A 138 -8.05 7.62 5.12
CA LYS A 138 -8.77 6.35 5.32
C LYS A 138 -8.56 5.88 6.76
N PRO A 139 -9.62 5.71 7.56
CA PRO A 139 -9.46 5.22 8.92
C PRO A 139 -8.97 3.77 8.91
N ILE A 140 -8.11 3.44 9.88
CA ILE A 140 -7.55 2.09 10.05
C ILE A 140 -8.09 1.48 11.32
N PHE A 141 -8.94 0.46 11.16
CA PHE A 141 -9.57 -0.26 12.27
C PHE A 141 -8.86 -1.58 12.53
N THR A 142 -8.63 -1.89 13.80
CA THR A 142 -8.14 -3.22 14.18
C THR A 142 -9.35 -4.08 14.53
N PHE A 143 -9.50 -5.21 13.84
CA PHE A 143 -10.56 -6.17 14.13
C PHE A 143 -10.02 -7.31 14.97
N THR A 144 -10.50 -7.36 16.20
CA THR A 144 -10.23 -8.42 17.17
C THR A 144 -11.53 -9.12 17.53
N PHE A 145 -11.57 -10.43 17.33
CA PHE A 145 -12.73 -11.25 17.62
C PHE A 145 -12.30 -12.58 18.21
N ASN A 146 -12.95 -13.00 19.29
CA ASN A 146 -12.74 -14.28 19.96
C ASN A 146 -14.05 -15.08 19.95
N ARG A 147 -13.99 -16.41 20.12
CA ARG A 147 -15.19 -17.26 20.13
C ARG A 147 -16.22 -16.83 21.20
N GLY A 148 -15.72 -16.39 22.36
CA GLY A 148 -16.55 -15.88 23.46
C GLY A 148 -17.15 -14.49 23.24
N THR A 149 -16.71 -13.74 22.22
CA THR A 149 -17.24 -12.39 21.94
C THR A 149 -18.67 -12.50 21.39
N PRO A 150 -19.69 -11.91 22.03
CA PRO A 150 -21.07 -11.96 21.52
C PRO A 150 -21.18 -11.17 20.21
N ILE A 151 -21.99 -11.67 19.28
CA ILE A 151 -22.31 -10.95 18.05
C ILE A 151 -23.42 -9.96 18.40
N THR A 152 -23.09 -8.68 18.52
CA THR A 152 -24.04 -7.62 18.82
C THR A 152 -24.35 -6.79 17.58
N LYS A 153 -25.51 -6.11 17.57
CA LYS A 153 -25.86 -5.13 16.53
C LYS A 153 -24.81 -4.02 16.42
N ASP A 154 -24.16 -3.67 17.53
CA ASP A 154 -23.07 -2.67 17.53
C ASP A 154 -21.87 -3.11 16.70
N LEU A 155 -21.52 -4.41 16.71
CA LEU A 155 -20.44 -4.93 15.87
C LEU A 155 -20.79 -4.77 14.39
N TYR A 156 -22.02 -5.12 14.02
CA TYR A 156 -22.51 -4.94 12.65
C TYR A 156 -22.46 -3.46 12.23
N LEU A 157 -22.99 -2.56 13.06
CA LEU A 157 -22.96 -1.11 12.79
C LEU A 157 -21.53 -0.57 12.70
N LYS A 158 -20.59 -1.07 13.50
CA LYS A 158 -19.17 -0.72 13.39
C LYS A 158 -18.58 -1.14 12.05
N LEU A 159 -18.90 -2.33 11.56
CA LEU A 159 -18.43 -2.82 10.25
C LEU A 159 -19.07 -2.05 9.09
N CYS A 160 -20.36 -1.71 9.17
CA CYS A 160 -21.04 -0.84 8.21
C CYS A 160 -20.37 0.54 8.18
N LYS A 161 -20.14 1.16 9.35
CA LYS A 161 -19.44 2.44 9.44
C LYS A 161 -18.01 2.36 8.87
N ALA A 162 -17.31 1.25 9.10
CA ALA A 162 -15.98 1.03 8.53
C ALA A 162 -16.03 0.95 6.99
N ARG A 163 -17.02 0.23 6.42
CA ARG A 163 -17.26 0.20 4.98
C ARG A 163 -17.54 1.60 4.44
N ASP A 164 -18.53 2.30 5.01
CA ASP A 164 -19.02 3.59 4.49
C ASP A 164 -17.94 4.68 4.58
N SER A 165 -17.10 4.63 5.60
CA SER A 165 -15.92 5.51 5.75
C SER A 165 -14.72 5.09 4.90
N ARG A 166 -14.86 4.07 4.05
CA ARG A 166 -13.81 3.52 3.19
C ARG A 166 -12.56 3.12 3.97
N ALA A 167 -12.79 2.60 5.18
CA ALA A 167 -11.76 2.20 6.11
C ALA A 167 -11.04 0.93 5.67
N VAL A 168 -9.85 0.72 6.21
CA VAL A 168 -9.14 -0.56 6.07
C VAL A 168 -9.13 -1.27 7.41
N ILE A 169 -9.53 -2.53 7.41
CA ILE A 169 -9.53 -3.36 8.60
C ILE A 169 -8.24 -4.17 8.66
N CYS A 170 -7.47 -4.05 9.73
CA CYS A 170 -6.35 -4.94 10.03
C CYS A 170 -6.80 -6.02 11.02
N ALA A 171 -6.64 -7.30 10.67
CA ALA A 171 -7.09 -8.42 11.48
C ALA A 171 -6.01 -9.52 11.56
N THR A 172 -6.12 -10.36 12.58
CA THR A 172 -5.33 -11.59 12.65
C THR A 172 -6.08 -12.77 12.03
N PRO A 173 -5.38 -13.81 11.52
CA PRO A 173 -6.02 -15.04 11.06
C PRO A 173 -6.93 -15.66 12.12
N THR A 174 -6.53 -15.61 13.40
CA THR A 174 -7.31 -16.14 14.52
C THR A 174 -8.63 -15.40 14.70
N SER A 175 -8.63 -14.07 14.58
CA SER A 175 -9.85 -13.27 14.69
C SER A 175 -10.82 -13.50 13.54
N ILE A 176 -10.31 -13.58 12.30
CA ILE A 176 -11.15 -13.88 11.13
C ILE A 176 -11.72 -15.29 11.21
N LYS A 177 -10.91 -16.29 11.58
CA LYS A 177 -11.39 -17.67 11.76
C LYS A 177 -12.42 -17.78 12.88
N SER A 178 -12.20 -17.12 14.01
CA SER A 178 -13.14 -17.14 15.14
C SER A 178 -14.47 -16.47 14.79
N PHE A 179 -14.44 -15.43 13.95
CA PHE A 179 -15.65 -14.79 13.44
C PHE A 179 -16.38 -15.71 12.46
N MET A 180 -15.68 -16.28 11.48
CA MET A 180 -16.27 -17.19 10.49
C MET A 180 -16.95 -18.42 11.12
N LEU A 181 -16.28 -19.08 12.08
CA LEU A 181 -16.78 -20.27 12.78
C LEU A 181 -17.95 -20.00 13.73
N LYS A 182 -18.39 -18.75 13.88
CA LYS A 182 -19.59 -18.43 14.65
C LYS A 182 -20.85 -18.34 13.78
N PHE A 183 -20.68 -18.26 12.46
CA PHE A 183 -21.76 -18.23 11.48
C PHE A 183 -21.93 -19.55 10.72
N VAL A 184 -20.91 -20.41 10.74
CA VAL A 184 -20.95 -21.80 10.26
C VAL A 184 -21.25 -22.70 11.45
#